data_AF-A0A9N9B2W8-F1
#
_entry.id   AF-A0A9N9B2W8-F1
#
_cell.length_a   1.000
_cell.length_b   1.000
_cell.length_c   1.000
_cell.angle_alpha   90.00
_cell.angle_beta   90.00
_cell.angle_gamma   90.00
#
_symmetry.space_group_name_H-M   'P 1'
#
loop_
_entity.id
_entity.type
_entity.pdbx_description
1 polymer ?
#
loop_
_entity_poly.entity_id
_entity_poly.type
_entity_poly.pdbx_seq_one_letter_code
_entity_poly.pdbx_strand_id
1 'polypeptide(L)'
;MPEEYRNLMKQCWDPQPENRPTSSQLNKQLCDWITAICDDPNPSQISNSFGIAEEKRWESIGREIENKQLTTYSIHKDAIYFIIDVWRAAFFFSKKKKIAKNKI
;
A
#
# COMPACT_ATOMS: atom_id res chain seq x y z
N MET A 1 6.97 3.97 -1.85
CA MET A 1 5.69 4.15 -2.56
C MET A 1 5.85 3.59 -3.97
N PRO A 2 4.89 2.80 -4.48
CA PRO A 2 4.90 2.29 -5.86
C PRO A 2 4.86 3.42 -6.87
N GLU A 3 5.57 3.29 -7.99
CA GLU A 3 5.63 4.35 -9.00
C GLU A 3 4.30 4.47 -9.76
N GLU A 4 3.58 3.36 -9.91
CA GLU A 4 2.24 3.29 -10.47
C GLU A 4 1.26 4.18 -9.70
N TYR A 5 1.31 4.12 -8.37
CA TYR A 5 0.49 4.98 -7.51
C TYR A 5 0.91 6.44 -7.62
N ARG A 6 2.21 6.72 -7.62
CA ARG A 6 2.72 8.10 -7.77
C ARG A 6 2.25 8.73 -9.08
N ASN A 7 2.31 7.99 -10.18
CA ASN A 7 1.89 8.48 -11.49
C ASN A 7 0.38 8.71 -11.54
N LEU A 8 -0.41 7.83 -10.94
CA LEU A 8 -1.85 8.04 -10.80
C LEU A 8 -2.17 9.32 -10.02
N MET A 9 -1.49 9.54 -8.89
CA MET A 9 -1.70 10.75 -8.08
C MET A 9 -1.31 12.02 -8.85
N LYS A 10 -0.21 11.99 -9.62
CA LYS A 10 0.17 13.12 -10.49
C LYS A 10 -0.93 13.45 -11.50
N GLN A 11 -1.52 12.43 -12.14
CA GLN A 11 -2.63 12.63 -13.09
C GLN A 11 -3.88 13.18 -12.40
N CYS A 12 -4.20 12.71 -11.19
CA CYS A 12 -5.34 13.24 -10.42
C CYS A 12 -5.17 14.71 -10.02
N TRP A 13 -3.92 15.16 -9.86
CA TRP A 13 -3.56 16.54 -9.52
C TRP A 13 -3.19 17.41 -10.73
N ASP A 14 -3.52 16.98 -11.95
CA ASP A 14 -3.23 17.80 -13.13
C ASP A 14 -3.92 19.18 -13.02
N PRO A 15 -3.20 20.29 -13.28
CA PRO A 15 -3.78 21.64 -13.22
C PRO A 15 -4.97 21.78 -14.18
N GLN A 16 -4.95 21.09 -15.32
CA GLN A 16 -6.03 21.08 -16.29
C GLN A 16 -7.04 19.97 -15.93
N PRO A 17 -8.30 20.30 -15.61
CA PRO A 17 -9.31 19.32 -15.21
C PRO A 17 -9.57 18.22 -16.25
N GLU A 18 -9.43 18.54 -17.54
CA GLU A 18 -9.62 17.61 -18.66
C GLU A 18 -8.58 16.48 -18.72
N ASN A 19 -7.40 16.70 -18.14
CA ASN A 19 -6.34 15.69 -18.05
C ASN A 19 -6.51 14.75 -16.86
N ARG A 20 -7.39 15.09 -15.92
CA ARG A 20 -7.65 14.26 -14.75
C ARG A 20 -8.45 13.03 -15.17
N PRO A 21 -8.14 11.85 -14.60
CA PRO A 21 -8.95 10.68 -14.85
C PRO A 21 -10.36 10.86 -14.30
N THR A 22 -11.34 10.37 -15.05
CA THR A 22 -12.72 10.29 -14.59
C THR A 22 -12.85 9.29 -13.44
N SER A 23 -13.89 9.43 -12.61
CA SER A 23 -14.15 8.47 -11.53
C SER A 23 -14.30 7.03 -12.01
N SER A 24 -14.83 6.82 -13.23
CA SER A 24 -14.95 5.48 -13.83
C SER A 24 -13.58 4.87 -14.16
N GLN A 25 -12.68 5.66 -14.74
CA GLN A 25 -11.30 5.21 -15.02
C GLN A 25 -10.54 4.89 -13.73
N LEU A 26 -10.67 5.76 -12.71
CA LEU A 26 -10.08 5.52 -11.39
C LEU A 26 -10.61 4.23 -10.77
N ASN A 27 -11.94 4.05 -10.76
CA ASN A 27 -12.55 2.87 -10.17
C ASN A 27 -12.05 1.60 -10.87
N LYS A 28 -12.04 1.58 -12.20
CA LYS A 28 -11.53 0.45 -12.98
C LYS A 28 -10.08 0.15 -12.62
N GLN A 29 -9.21 1.16 -12.66
CA GLN A 29 -7.77 0.97 -12.40
C GLN A 29 -7.51 0.47 -10.97
N LEU A 30 -8.22 1.00 -9.97
CA LEU A 30 -8.10 0.57 -8.59
C LEU A 30 -8.63 -0.86 -8.38
N CYS A 31 -9.75 -1.23 -9.02
CA CYS A 31 -10.25 -2.61 -9.01
C CYS A 31 -9.26 -3.59 -9.65
N ASP A 32 -8.66 -3.22 -10.78
CA ASP A 32 -7.65 -4.02 -11.46
C ASP A 32 -6.42 -4.25 -10.55
N TRP A 33 -5.98 -3.21 -9.82
CA TRP A 33 -4.89 -3.33 -8.84
C TRP A 33 -5.25 -4.20 -7.64
N ILE A 34 -6.46 -4.04 -7.08
CA ILE A 34 -6.93 -4.87 -5.96
C ILE A 34 -6.92 -6.34 -6.38
N THR A 35 -7.46 -6.65 -7.56
CA THR A 35 -7.49 -8.00 -8.11
C THR A 35 -6.07 -8.56 -8.24
N ALA A 36 -5.16 -7.79 -8.83
CA ALA A 36 -3.77 -8.20 -9.02
C ALA A 36 -2.98 -8.42 -7.72
N ILE A 37 -3.34 -7.72 -6.62
CA ILE A 37 -2.63 -7.79 -5.33
C ILE A 37 -3.24 -8.87 -4.42
N CYS A 38 -4.57 -8.98 -4.41
CA CYS A 38 -5.32 -9.78 -3.46
C CYS A 38 -5.74 -11.15 -4.01
N ASP A 39 -6.20 -11.19 -5.26
CA ASP A 39 -6.98 -12.30 -5.79
C ASP A 39 -6.21 -13.14 -6.82
N ASP A 40 -5.24 -12.55 -7.53
CA ASP A 40 -4.43 -13.25 -8.51
C ASP A 40 -3.44 -14.22 -7.83
N PRO A 41 -3.52 -15.55 -8.10
CA PRO A 41 -2.55 -16.51 -7.57
C PRO A 41 -1.15 -16.33 -8.19
N ASN A 42 -1.06 -15.69 -9.36
CA ASN A 42 0.19 -15.43 -10.06
C ASN A 42 0.59 -13.96 -9.88
N PRO A 43 1.74 -13.66 -9.24
CA PRO A 43 2.11 -12.27 -8.98
C PRO A 43 2.45 -11.53 -10.28
N SER A 44 1.64 -10.52 -10.59
CA SER A 44 1.89 -9.57 -11.69
C SER A 44 2.98 -8.55 -11.32
N GLN A 45 3.45 -7.79 -12.30
CA GLN A 45 4.40 -6.69 -12.07
C GLN A 45 3.85 -5.67 -11.06
N ILE A 46 2.57 -5.30 -11.16
CA ILE A 46 1.90 -4.39 -10.22
C ILE A 46 1.95 -4.97 -8.80
N SER A 47 1.58 -6.26 -8.65
CA SER A 47 1.62 -6.95 -7.35
C SER A 47 3.03 -6.89 -6.73
N ASN A 48 4.06 -7.13 -7.55
CA ASN A 48 5.46 -7.07 -7.13
C ASN A 48 5.89 -5.66 -6.73
N SER A 49 5.59 -4.64 -7.54
CA SER A 49 5.91 -3.24 -7.25
C SER A 49 5.30 -2.79 -5.91
N PHE A 50 4.03 -3.14 -5.67
CA PHE A 50 3.34 -2.83 -4.42
C PHE A 50 3.92 -3.59 -3.24
N GLY A 51 4.25 -4.88 -3.40
CA GLY A 51 4.91 -5.68 -2.38
C GLY A 51 6.28 -5.11 -1.96
N ILE A 52 7.13 -4.74 -2.93
CA ILE A 52 8.45 -4.15 -2.66
C ILE A 52 8.31 -2.80 -1.94
N ALA A 53 7.37 -1.96 -2.37
CA ALA A 53 7.16 -0.66 -1.73
C ALA A 53 6.68 -0.79 -0.27
N GLU A 54 5.84 -1.79 -0.01
CA GLU A 54 5.34 -2.09 1.33
C GLU A 54 6.45 -2.65 2.23
N GLU A 55 7.32 -3.53 1.71
CA GLU A 55 8.47 -4.03 2.45
C GLU A 55 9.42 -2.90 2.88
N LYS A 56 9.74 -1.98 1.97
CA LYS A 56 10.54 -0.78 2.30
C LYS A 56 9.88 0.11 3.34
N ARG A 57 8.54 0.21 3.33
CA ARG A 57 7.78 0.97 4.35
C ARG A 57 7.98 0.33 5.73
N TRP A 58 7.86 -1.00 5.81
CA TRP A 58 8.07 -1.74 7.06
C TRP A 58 9.50 -1.62 7.58
N GLU A 59 10.51 -1.66 6.70
CA GLU A 59 11.90 -1.43 7.08
C GLU A 59 12.12 -0.03 7.66
N SER A 60 11.51 1.01 7.06
CA SER A 60 11.59 2.38 7.60
C SER A 60 10.97 2.48 8.99
N ILE A 61 9.77 1.93 9.15
CA ILE A 61 9.06 1.90 10.44
C ILE A 61 9.90 1.15 11.48
N GLY A 62 10.47 0.00 11.12
CA GLY A 62 11.35 -0.76 12.02
C GLY A 62 12.53 0.08 12.52
N ARG A 63 13.23 0.76 11.60
CA ARG A 63 14.34 1.67 11.96
C ARG A 63 13.89 2.84 12.84
N GLU A 64 12.73 3.42 12.58
CA GLU A 64 12.20 4.54 13.38
C GLU A 64 11.86 4.11 14.82
N ILE A 65 11.32 2.89 14.99
CA ILE A 65 11.07 2.28 16.30
C ILE A 65 12.39 2.05 17.03
N GLU A 66 13.38 1.44 16.38
CA GLU A 66 14.70 1.18 16.96
C GLU A 66 15.39 2.48 17.42
N ASN A 67 15.29 3.53 16.62
CA ASN A 67 15.86 4.83 16.92
C ASN A 67 15.08 5.63 17.98
N LYS A 68 13.97 5.09 18.52
CA LYS A 68 13.01 5.79 19.39
C LYS A 68 12.53 7.12 18.81
N GLN A 69 12.59 7.26 17.48
CA GLN A 69 12.17 8.45 16.74
C GLN A 69 10.73 8.35 16.26
N LEU A 70 10.06 7.22 16.52
CA LEU A 70 8.63 7.11 16.27
C LEU A 70 7.91 8.04 17.24
N THR A 71 7.83 9.32 16.87
CA THR A 71 6.96 10.28 17.53
C THR A 71 5.58 9.66 17.48
N THR A 72 5.01 9.38 18.66
CA THR A 72 3.57 9.27 18.77
C THR A 72 3.04 10.51 18.06
N TYR A 73 2.42 10.35 16.89
CA TYR A 73 1.73 11.46 16.25
C TYR A 73 0.93 12.14 17.35
N SER A 74 0.97 13.47 17.42
CA SER A 74 0.06 14.20 18.31
C SER A 74 -1.34 13.86 17.83
N ILE A 75 -1.91 12.80 18.41
CA ILE A 75 -3.23 12.29 18.09
C ILE A 75 -4.15 13.41 18.54
N HIS A 76 -4.75 14.08 17.58
CA HIS A 76 -5.77 15.06 17.90
C HIS A 76 -6.86 14.33 18.69
N LYS A 77 -7.21 14.84 19.87
CA LYS A 77 -8.15 14.19 20.81
C LYS A 77 -9.50 13.81 20.18
N ASP A 78 -9.89 14.48 19.10
CA ASP A 78 -11.13 14.26 18.37
C ASP A 78 -10.97 13.41 17.09
N ALA A 79 -9.78 12.87 16.83
CA ALA A 79 -9.53 12.02 15.66
C ALA A 79 -10.00 10.58 15.92
N ILE A 80 -10.93 10.10 15.08
CA ILE A 80 -11.35 8.69 15.06
C ILE A 80 -10.54 7.98 13.99
N TYR A 81 -9.51 7.23 14.41
CA TYR A 81 -8.77 6.34 13.53
C TYR A 81 -9.43 4.96 13.53
N PHE A 82 -10.06 4.57 12.42
CA PHE A 82 -10.39 3.17 12.17
C PHE A 82 -9.07 2.45 11.85
N ILE A 83 -8.50 1.78 12.84
CA ILE A 83 -7.22 1.06 12.73
C ILE A 83 -7.36 -0.02 11.65
N ILE A 84 -6.87 0.30 10.46
CA ILE A 84 -6.63 -0.63 9.37
C ILE A 84 -5.30 -1.39 9.57
N ASP A 85 -4.46 -0.92 10.49
CA ASP A 85 -3.03 -1.28 10.56
C ASP A 85 -2.74 -2.61 11.28
N VAL A 86 -3.57 -3.03 12.24
CA VAL A 86 -3.33 -4.28 13.00
C VAL A 86 -3.68 -5.52 12.16
N TRP A 87 -4.79 -5.47 11.41
CA TRP A 87 -5.21 -6.60 10.57
C TRP A 87 -4.39 -6.73 9.29
N ARG A 88 -3.95 -5.61 8.68
CA ARG A 88 -3.07 -5.65 7.50
C ARG A 88 -1.69 -6.22 7.83
N ALA A 89 -1.10 -5.84 8.98
CA ALA A 89 0.15 -6.44 9.45
C ALA A 89 -0.01 -7.96 9.67
N ALA A 90 -1.05 -8.40 10.37
CA ALA A 90 -1.33 -9.81 10.61
C ALA A 90 -1.52 -10.61 9.30
N PHE A 91 -2.21 -10.03 8.30
CA PHE A 91 -2.41 -10.66 6.99
C PHE A 91 -1.10 -10.82 6.20
N PHE A 92 -0.24 -9.80 6.18
CA PHE A 92 1.03 -9.86 5.46
C PHE A 92 2.03 -10.84 6.11
N PHE A 93 2.11 -10.89 7.44
CA PHE A 93 2.87 -11.91 8.17
C PHE A 93 2.38 -13.33 7.85
N SER A 94 1.07 -13.52 7.68
CA SER A 94 0.49 -14.80 7.24
C SER A 94 0.90 -15.16 5.81
N LYS A 95 0.92 -14.20 4.86
CA LYS A 95 1.42 -14.42 3.49
C LYS A 95 2.93 -14.73 3.46
N LYS A 96 3.78 -13.99 4.19
CA LYS A 96 5.24 -14.32 4.28
C LYS A 96 5.48 -15.73 4.82
N LYS A 97 4.71 -16.17 5.83
CA LYS A 97 4.78 -17.56 6.34
C LYS A 97 4.35 -18.59 5.30
N LYS A 98 3.35 -18.31 4.46
CA LYS A 98 2.93 -19.23 3.38
C LYS A 98 3.98 -19.32 2.27
N ILE A 99 4.54 -18.19 1.83
CA ILE A 99 5.57 -18.16 0.77
C ILE A 99 6.85 -18.87 1.22
N ALA A 100 7.27 -18.69 2.47
CA ALA A 100 8.44 -19.39 3.02
C ALA A 100 8.25 -20.90 3.17
N LYS A 101 7.00 -21.37 3.37
CA LYS A 101 6.67 -22.80 3.48
C LYS A 101 6.60 -23.54 2.14
N ASN A 102 6.37 -22.83 1.03
CA ASN A 102 6.32 -23.41 -0.32
C ASN A 102 7.68 -23.42 -1.04
N LYS A 103 8.77 -23.11 -0.34
CA LYS A 103 10.14 -23.05 -0.88
C LYS A 103 11.04 -24.19 -0.39
N ILE A 104 10.45 -25.29 0.10
CA ILE A 104 11.10 -26.54 0.51
C ILE A 104 10.51 -27.67 -0.34
#